data_AF-A0A509E8D4-F1
#
_entry.id   AF-A0A509E8D4-F1
#
_cell.length_a   1.000
_cell.length_b   1.000
_cell.length_c   1.000
_cell.angle_alpha   90.00
_cell.angle_beta   90.00
_cell.angle_gamma   90.00
#
_symmetry.space_group_name_H-M   'P 1'
#
loop_
_entity.id
_entity.type
_entity.pdbx_description
1 polymer ?
#
loop_
_entity_poly.entity_id
_entity_poly.type
_entity_poly.pdbx_seq_one_letter_code
_entity_poly.pdbx_strand_id
1 'polypeptide(L)'
;MTSLLTNIAAMTALTTLKGIGQQLDKTSNRISTGQRVSNASDNAAYWSIATAVRTDNASLSAVKDALGLGASSIDIAYNGLTAVLGNLSTLRAKLQTALQPGADRSKIQTEITALQATMKATAASSVSSGENWLAVNSADPLYRAIQRIPVAFSRGIDGTVGLSNVEIRTTEIALYDAAASGGAVPATTARVTGGAALPATVDLSGGQSVRFALQVDGNLPQDLVLDAARLAAAVPDLTHVTPPQVVAALNNEIAGTPALAGRVTAGLDAAGRLSFETTATGAARSLVVDRTSAGAGGTGTDLMTNGGFEGGLAGWTVSGDATYVSPGVPAHSGARSLALGTVTGTTTVSRTLATVPGQTYTLEFWLQNPGGTPSSFTASWGGTPLLSLTNTAAQPYTHETFTVTATGTSTVLSFEAQQVPSYWHLDDISVTPVTTADLSLGYGSGSSGQIVGSGTDAIGGLGRGLLDTVDIATGFSVQSIDIAQAGTGLISSLINQVEGVIARVTDAGAKLGAASTQVGGQRAFLDTLMKANVRALGILVDADIEEESTRLKALQTQQQLALQALSIANVSSQTILTLFRQ
;
A
#
# COMPACT_ATOMS: atom_id res chain seq x y z
N MET A 1 -44.70 101.55 13.63
CA MET A 1 -46.03 101.27 13.06
C MET A 1 -46.23 99.77 13.00
N THR A 2 -47.00 99.20 13.93
CA THR A 2 -47.50 97.83 13.84
C THR A 2 -48.62 97.80 12.81
N SER A 3 -48.44 97.04 11.72
CA SER A 3 -49.45 96.87 10.68
C SER A 3 -50.65 96.09 11.25
N LEU A 4 -51.86 96.65 11.16
CA LEU A 4 -53.12 95.97 11.52
C LEU A 4 -53.50 94.86 10.52
N LEU A 5 -52.95 94.90 9.30
CA LEU A 5 -53.22 93.93 8.23
C LEU A 5 -52.34 92.69 8.30
N THR A 6 -51.22 92.76 9.03
CA THR A 6 -50.28 91.64 9.22
C THR A 6 -50.03 91.43 10.71
N ASN A 7 -50.72 90.46 11.29
CA ASN A 7 -50.51 90.07 12.69
C ASN A 7 -49.19 89.30 12.84
N ILE A 8 -48.10 90.05 13.03
CA ILE A 8 -46.74 89.51 13.16
C ILE A 8 -46.64 88.54 14.35
N ALA A 9 -47.35 88.81 15.47
CA ALA A 9 -47.35 87.93 16.63
C ALA A 9 -48.00 86.56 16.33
N ALA A 10 -49.13 86.55 15.61
CA ALA A 10 -49.78 85.31 15.18
C ALA A 10 -48.99 84.57 14.09
N MET A 11 -48.32 85.28 13.16
CA MET A 11 -47.44 84.64 12.16
C MET A 11 -46.22 83.98 12.79
N THR A 12 -45.61 84.62 13.78
CA THR A 12 -44.51 84.04 14.57
C THR A 12 -45.01 82.82 15.34
N ALA A 13 -46.13 82.92 16.06
CA ALA A 13 -46.74 81.80 16.77
C ALA A 13 -47.13 80.64 15.84
N LEU A 14 -47.64 80.93 14.64
CA LEU A 14 -47.96 79.93 13.62
C LEU A 14 -46.71 79.26 13.06
N THR A 15 -45.61 80.00 12.87
CA THR A 15 -44.33 79.44 12.43
C THR A 15 -43.74 78.52 13.51
N THR A 16 -43.82 78.91 14.78
CA THR A 16 -43.46 78.07 15.92
C THR A 16 -44.34 76.82 16.00
N LEU A 17 -45.67 76.96 15.83
CA LEU A 17 -46.61 75.83 15.86
C LEU A 17 -46.37 74.85 14.70
N LYS A 18 -46.08 75.35 13.49
CA LYS A 18 -45.66 74.51 12.34
C LYS A 18 -44.35 73.78 12.63
N GLY A 19 -43.40 74.43 13.31
CA GLY A 19 -42.16 73.81 13.78
C GLY A 19 -42.39 72.69 14.80
N ILE A 20 -43.28 72.92 15.79
CA ILE A 20 -43.67 71.89 16.78
C ILE A 20 -44.41 70.74 16.10
N GLY A 21 -45.31 71.02 15.16
CA GLY A 21 -46.01 69.99 14.38
C GLY A 21 -45.04 69.08 13.61
N GLN A 22 -44.05 69.66 12.92
CA GLN A 22 -43.01 68.89 12.24
C GLN A 22 -42.15 68.04 13.20
N GLN A 23 -41.89 68.54 14.42
CA GLN A 23 -41.16 67.79 15.44
C GLN A 23 -42.01 66.65 16.03
N LEU A 24 -43.32 66.88 16.23
CA LEU A 24 -44.27 65.85 16.64
C LEU A 24 -44.35 64.72 15.63
N ASP A 25 -44.49 65.06 14.34
CA ASP A 25 -44.54 64.06 13.27
C ASP A 25 -43.25 63.23 13.22
N LYS A 26 -42.09 63.87 13.36
CA LYS A 26 -40.79 63.19 13.40
C LYS A 26 -40.65 62.26 14.61
N THR A 27 -40.91 62.74 15.82
CA THR A 27 -40.80 61.92 17.03
C THR A 27 -41.85 60.80 17.04
N SER A 28 -43.08 61.06 16.56
CA SER A 28 -44.11 60.04 16.38
C SER A 28 -43.67 58.96 15.40
N ASN A 29 -43.08 59.34 14.26
CA ASN A 29 -42.54 58.39 13.28
C ASN A 29 -41.36 57.59 13.84
N ARG A 30 -40.49 58.18 14.65
CA ARG A 30 -39.38 57.47 15.32
C ARG A 30 -39.87 56.47 16.37
N ILE A 31 -40.87 56.84 17.17
CA ILE A 31 -41.51 55.91 18.13
C ILE A 31 -42.23 54.79 17.39
N SER A 32 -42.92 55.11 16.29
CA SER A 32 -43.67 54.12 15.52
C SER A 32 -42.77 53.12 14.78
N THR A 33 -41.61 53.57 14.27
CA THR A 33 -40.67 52.70 13.53
C THR A 33 -39.60 52.09 14.44
N GLY A 34 -39.42 52.65 15.64
CA GLY A 34 -38.30 52.36 16.53
C GLY A 34 -36.94 52.83 16.01
N GLN A 35 -36.90 53.57 14.90
CA GLN A 35 -35.67 53.96 14.22
C GLN A 35 -35.52 55.49 14.20
N ARG A 36 -34.36 55.97 14.65
CA ARG A 36 -33.94 57.37 14.55
C ARG A 36 -33.65 57.79 13.11
N VAL A 37 -33.16 56.85 12.29
CA VAL A 37 -32.86 57.00 10.86
C VAL A 37 -33.60 55.88 10.11
N SER A 38 -34.77 56.19 9.57
CA SER A 38 -35.61 55.21 8.87
C SER A 38 -35.39 55.29 7.35
N ASN A 39 -35.21 56.51 6.83
CA ASN A 39 -35.04 56.78 5.40
C ASN A 39 -33.70 57.47 5.10
N ALA A 40 -33.24 57.40 3.84
CA ALA A 40 -32.03 58.10 3.40
C ALA A 40 -32.10 59.63 3.60
N SER A 41 -33.32 60.19 3.62
CA SER A 41 -33.57 61.61 3.89
C SER A 41 -33.25 62.02 5.32
N ASP A 42 -33.24 61.09 6.28
CA ASP A 42 -32.98 61.39 7.69
C ASP A 42 -31.47 61.51 7.95
N ASN A 43 -30.68 60.60 7.38
CA ASN A 43 -29.22 60.65 7.33
C ASN A 43 -28.70 59.64 6.29
N ALA A 44 -28.27 60.13 5.12
CA ALA A 44 -27.87 59.27 4.00
C ALA A 44 -26.67 58.35 4.33
N ALA A 45 -25.71 58.82 5.12
CA ALA A 45 -24.50 58.05 5.46
C ALA A 45 -24.81 56.91 6.46
N TYR A 46 -25.58 57.19 7.52
CA TYR A 46 -25.98 56.14 8.45
C TYR A 46 -26.96 55.15 7.82
N TRP A 47 -27.86 55.64 6.97
CA TRP A 47 -28.81 54.77 6.26
C TRP A 47 -28.11 53.83 5.27
N SER A 48 -27.10 54.29 4.52
CA SER A 48 -26.38 53.44 3.57
C SER A 48 -25.53 52.37 4.27
N ILE A 49 -24.79 52.74 5.33
CA ILE A 49 -24.03 51.80 6.15
C ILE A 49 -24.97 50.78 6.80
N ALA A 50 -26.07 51.23 7.41
CA ALA A 50 -27.03 50.33 8.03
C ALA A 50 -27.68 49.37 7.02
N THR A 51 -28.00 49.86 5.82
CA THR A 51 -28.57 49.02 4.75
C THR A 51 -27.58 47.96 4.28
N ALA A 52 -26.29 48.32 4.15
CA ALA A 52 -25.23 47.36 3.84
C ALA A 52 -25.11 46.27 4.92
N VAL A 53 -25.02 46.67 6.20
CA VAL A 53 -24.89 45.71 7.32
C VAL A 53 -26.14 44.83 7.47
N ARG A 54 -27.35 45.34 7.21
CA ARG A 54 -28.58 44.52 7.16
C ARG A 54 -28.52 43.48 6.04
N THR A 55 -28.05 43.86 4.86
CA THR A 55 -27.91 42.96 3.70
C THR A 55 -26.84 41.89 3.95
N ASP A 56 -25.74 42.27 4.59
CA ASP A 56 -24.69 41.33 4.99
C ASP A 56 -25.20 40.34 6.04
N ASN A 57 -25.95 40.79 7.05
CA ASN A 57 -26.58 39.90 8.03
C ASN A 57 -27.57 38.92 7.39
N ALA A 58 -28.36 39.34 6.40
CA ALA A 58 -29.24 38.44 5.66
C ALA A 58 -28.45 37.34 4.93
N SER A 59 -27.31 37.72 4.34
CA SER A 59 -26.39 36.77 3.69
C SER A 59 -25.71 35.82 4.68
N LEU A 60 -25.26 36.33 5.83
CA LEU A 60 -24.69 35.53 6.92
C LEU A 60 -25.72 34.55 7.51
N SER A 61 -27.00 34.94 7.58
CA SER A 61 -28.09 34.05 8.00
C SER A 61 -28.26 32.89 7.02
N ALA A 62 -28.27 33.16 5.71
CA ALA A 62 -28.34 32.10 4.70
C ALA A 62 -27.14 31.15 4.77
N VAL A 63 -25.93 31.67 5.01
CA VAL A 63 -24.72 30.83 5.24
C VAL A 63 -24.86 30.01 6.52
N LYS A 64 -25.38 30.58 7.62
CA LYS A 64 -25.64 29.86 8.87
C LYS A 64 -26.65 28.73 8.72
N ASP A 65 -27.69 28.93 7.90
CA ASP A 65 -28.69 27.90 7.60
C ASP A 65 -28.08 26.77 6.77
N ALA A 66 -27.28 27.11 5.75
CA ALA A 66 -26.51 26.14 4.96
C ALA A 66 -25.49 25.36 5.81
N LEU A 67 -24.81 26.03 6.76
CA LEU A 67 -23.96 25.37 7.76
C LEU A 67 -24.75 24.43 8.67
N GLY A 68 -25.97 24.79 9.05
CA GLY A 68 -26.85 23.92 9.83
C GLY A 68 -27.21 22.64 9.09
N LEU A 69 -27.52 22.76 7.80
CA LEU A 69 -27.77 21.62 6.92
C LEU A 69 -26.51 20.76 6.74
N GLY A 70 -25.37 21.40 6.49
CA GLY A 70 -24.08 20.73 6.36
C GLY A 70 -23.64 20.00 7.63
N ALA A 71 -23.84 20.61 8.79
CA ALA A 71 -23.59 19.98 10.10
C ALA A 71 -24.44 18.73 10.28
N SER A 72 -25.75 18.81 10.01
CA SER A 72 -26.64 17.65 10.08
C SER A 72 -26.20 16.53 9.14
N SER A 73 -25.74 16.85 7.92
CA SER A 73 -25.22 15.85 6.98
C SER A 73 -23.94 15.18 7.48
N ILE A 74 -23.02 15.96 8.03
CA ILE A 74 -21.78 15.43 8.63
C ILE A 74 -22.11 14.51 9.81
N ASP A 75 -23.03 14.92 10.69
CA ASP A 75 -23.41 14.13 11.87
C ASP A 75 -24.09 12.80 11.49
N ILE A 76 -24.97 12.81 10.49
CA ILE A 76 -25.60 11.58 9.96
C ILE A 76 -24.53 10.62 9.40
N ALA A 77 -23.62 11.13 8.57
CA ALA A 77 -22.53 10.33 8.01
C ALA A 77 -21.58 9.80 9.11
N TYR A 78 -21.24 10.63 10.10
CA TYR A 78 -20.37 10.26 11.21
C TYR A 78 -21.00 9.16 12.08
N ASN A 79 -22.28 9.28 12.41
CA ASN A 79 -23.00 8.28 13.20
C ASN A 79 -23.15 6.95 12.44
N GLY A 80 -23.49 7.01 11.13
CA GLY A 80 -23.55 5.84 10.28
C GLY A 80 -22.21 5.10 10.20
N LEU A 81 -21.12 5.86 10.04
CA LEU A 81 -19.77 5.32 10.01
C LEU A 81 -19.36 4.69 11.36
N THR A 82 -19.71 5.34 12.48
CA THR A 82 -19.45 4.80 13.84
C THR A 82 -20.18 3.49 14.08
N ALA A 83 -21.44 3.38 13.64
CA ALA A 83 -22.20 2.13 13.73
C ALA A 83 -21.57 1.01 12.88
N VAL A 84 -21.09 1.33 11.67
CA VAL A 84 -20.36 0.38 10.82
C VAL A 84 -19.03 -0.05 11.45
N LEU A 85 -18.28 0.87 12.08
CA LEU A 85 -17.06 0.55 12.82
C LEU A 85 -17.30 -0.46 13.95
N GLY A 86 -18.42 -0.33 14.67
CA GLY A 86 -18.87 -1.32 15.66
C GLY A 86 -19.10 -2.69 15.03
N ASN A 87 -19.82 -2.75 13.92
CA ASN A 87 -20.08 -4.00 13.20
C ASN A 87 -18.80 -4.64 12.63
N LEU A 88 -17.83 -3.85 12.15
CA LEU A 88 -16.52 -4.34 11.70
C LEU A 88 -15.73 -4.97 12.86
N SER A 89 -15.82 -4.38 14.05
CA SER A 89 -15.20 -4.94 15.26
C SER A 89 -15.83 -6.29 15.64
N THR A 90 -17.15 -6.41 15.53
CA THR A 90 -17.85 -7.69 15.71
C THR A 90 -17.48 -8.71 14.62
N LEU A 91 -17.37 -8.28 13.37
CA LEU A 91 -16.95 -9.13 12.25
C LEU A 91 -15.56 -9.71 12.48
N ARG A 92 -14.60 -8.88 12.91
CA ARG A 92 -13.25 -9.33 13.29
C ARG A 92 -13.31 -10.39 14.40
N ALA A 93 -14.11 -10.19 15.44
CA ALA A 93 -14.27 -11.16 16.53
C ALA A 93 -14.86 -12.51 16.04
N LYS A 94 -15.80 -12.47 15.07
CA LYS A 94 -16.35 -13.68 14.43
C LYS A 94 -15.28 -14.42 13.62
N LEU A 95 -14.45 -13.71 12.86
CA LEU A 95 -13.32 -14.31 12.14
C LEU A 95 -12.30 -14.94 13.09
N GLN A 96 -12.03 -14.32 14.24
CA GLN A 96 -11.17 -14.91 15.28
C GLN A 96 -11.78 -16.20 15.88
N THR A 97 -13.10 -16.24 16.06
CA THR A 97 -13.79 -17.46 16.51
C THR A 97 -13.68 -18.56 15.44
N ALA A 98 -13.76 -18.22 14.16
CA ALA A 98 -13.60 -19.16 13.05
C ALA A 98 -12.19 -19.75 12.89
N LEU A 99 -11.18 -19.12 13.52
CA LEU A 99 -9.80 -19.59 13.56
C LEU A 99 -9.60 -20.73 14.58
N GLN A 100 -10.49 -20.86 15.57
CA GLN A 100 -10.36 -21.90 16.60
C GLN A 100 -10.51 -23.31 16.00
N PRO A 101 -9.69 -24.29 16.45
CA PRO A 101 -9.85 -25.68 16.05
C PRO A 101 -11.25 -26.21 16.39
N GLY A 102 -11.94 -26.82 15.42
CA GLY A 102 -13.29 -27.38 15.61
C GLY A 102 -14.45 -26.39 15.48
N ALA A 103 -14.20 -25.14 15.09
CA ALA A 103 -15.26 -24.15 14.84
C ALA A 103 -16.13 -24.52 13.63
N ASP A 104 -17.46 -24.39 13.78
CA ASP A 104 -18.43 -24.57 12.69
C ASP A 104 -18.50 -23.31 11.82
N ARG A 105 -17.65 -23.25 10.79
CA ARG A 105 -17.52 -22.10 9.89
C ARG A 105 -18.78 -21.80 9.09
N SER A 106 -19.64 -22.80 8.86
CA SER A 106 -20.90 -22.60 8.13
C SER A 106 -21.90 -21.76 8.94
N LYS A 107 -21.98 -22.01 10.26
CA LYS A 107 -22.80 -21.21 11.18
C LYS A 107 -22.23 -19.82 11.37
N ILE A 108 -20.91 -19.71 11.56
CA ILE A 108 -20.25 -18.41 11.70
C ILE A 108 -20.43 -17.58 10.41
N GLN A 109 -20.36 -18.19 9.23
CA GLN A 109 -20.60 -17.49 7.97
C GLN A 109 -22.01 -16.89 7.89
N THR A 110 -23.03 -17.58 8.42
CA THR A 110 -24.41 -17.04 8.46
C THR A 110 -24.47 -15.73 9.25
N GLU A 111 -23.75 -15.67 10.38
CA GLU A 111 -23.66 -14.46 11.20
C GLU A 111 -22.82 -13.36 10.52
N ILE A 112 -21.74 -13.72 9.83
CA ILE A 112 -20.94 -12.80 9.02
C ILE A 112 -21.79 -12.15 7.92
N THR A 113 -22.59 -12.94 7.20
CA THR A 113 -23.50 -12.43 6.17
C THR A 113 -24.56 -11.49 6.75
N ALA A 114 -25.08 -11.77 7.94
CA ALA A 114 -25.99 -10.86 8.64
C ALA A 114 -25.32 -9.53 9.03
N LEU A 115 -24.06 -9.57 9.50
CA LEU A 115 -23.27 -8.37 9.79
C LEU A 115 -22.98 -7.55 8.53
N GLN A 116 -22.60 -8.19 7.44
CA GLN A 116 -22.38 -7.55 6.13
C GLN A 116 -23.65 -6.86 5.63
N ALA A 117 -24.80 -7.52 5.72
CA ALA A 117 -26.09 -6.94 5.37
C ALA A 117 -26.46 -5.75 6.27
N THR A 118 -26.20 -5.85 7.58
CA THR A 118 -26.45 -4.75 8.53
C THR A 118 -25.58 -3.54 8.22
N MET A 119 -24.28 -3.72 7.96
CA MET A 119 -23.38 -2.63 7.57
C MET A 119 -23.85 -1.93 6.29
N LYS A 120 -24.27 -2.71 5.29
CA LYS A 120 -24.79 -2.17 4.04
C LYS A 120 -26.09 -1.41 4.24
N ALA A 121 -27.00 -1.93 5.07
CA ALA A 121 -28.26 -1.27 5.40
C ALA A 121 -28.01 0.05 6.15
N THR A 122 -27.12 0.07 7.15
CA THR A 122 -26.74 1.28 7.90
C THR A 122 -26.15 2.35 6.98
N ALA A 123 -25.24 1.97 6.08
CA ALA A 123 -24.69 2.89 5.11
C ALA A 123 -25.79 3.44 4.19
N ALA A 124 -26.68 2.59 3.67
CA ALA A 124 -27.78 2.99 2.78
C ALA A 124 -28.81 3.90 3.46
N SER A 125 -29.07 3.72 4.76
CA SER A 125 -30.01 4.56 5.53
C SER A 125 -29.43 5.89 6.00
N SER A 126 -28.12 6.10 5.88
CA SER A 126 -27.43 7.33 6.30
C SER A 126 -27.63 8.47 5.29
N VAL A 127 -28.90 8.79 5.02
CA VAL A 127 -29.31 9.81 4.04
C VAL A 127 -29.49 11.15 4.74
N SER A 128 -28.89 12.19 4.19
CA SER A 128 -29.12 13.58 4.61
C SER A 128 -29.61 14.40 3.42
N SER A 129 -30.73 15.10 3.58
CA SER A 129 -31.26 16.03 2.57
C SER A 129 -31.43 15.41 1.17
N GLY A 130 -31.71 14.10 1.11
CA GLY A 130 -31.86 13.35 -0.14
C GLY A 130 -30.57 12.79 -0.74
N GLU A 131 -29.40 13.07 -0.16
CA GLU A 131 -28.11 12.53 -0.58
C GLU A 131 -27.54 11.54 0.45
N ASN A 132 -26.76 10.57 -0.03
CA ASN A 132 -26.05 9.64 0.84
C ASN A 132 -24.54 9.74 0.56
N TRP A 133 -23.76 10.00 1.62
CA TRP A 133 -22.31 10.16 1.52
C TRP A 133 -21.54 8.87 1.82
N LEU A 134 -22.20 7.87 2.43
CA LEU A 134 -21.61 6.59 2.81
C LEU A 134 -21.91 5.47 1.80
N ALA A 135 -23.02 5.57 1.08
CA ALA A 135 -23.38 4.68 -0.02
C ALA A 135 -23.61 5.53 -1.28
N VAL A 136 -22.61 5.59 -2.15
CA VAL A 136 -22.59 6.44 -3.34
C VAL A 136 -22.80 5.63 -4.61
N ASN A 137 -22.96 6.32 -5.73
CA ASN A 137 -22.91 5.74 -7.06
C ASN A 137 -22.05 6.65 -7.94
N SER A 138 -20.75 6.37 -8.07
CA SER A 138 -19.83 7.27 -8.79
C SER A 138 -20.03 7.31 -10.31
N ALA A 139 -20.81 6.39 -10.87
CA ALA A 139 -21.24 6.39 -12.27
C ALA A 139 -22.47 7.28 -12.51
N ASP A 140 -23.15 7.73 -11.45
CA ASP A 140 -24.25 8.68 -11.59
C ASP A 140 -23.72 10.04 -12.07
N PRO A 141 -24.23 10.63 -13.17
CA PRO A 141 -23.83 11.97 -13.60
C PRO A 141 -24.06 13.06 -12.55
N LEU A 142 -24.95 12.83 -11.58
CA LEU A 142 -25.22 13.75 -10.47
C LEU A 142 -24.27 13.55 -9.28
N TYR A 143 -23.41 12.52 -9.31
CA TYR A 143 -22.47 12.25 -8.25
C TYR A 143 -21.47 13.39 -8.06
N ARG A 144 -21.21 13.72 -6.79
CA ARG A 144 -20.25 14.72 -6.38
C ARG A 144 -19.17 14.07 -5.52
N ALA A 145 -17.95 14.00 -6.07
CA ALA A 145 -16.77 13.52 -5.35
C ALA A 145 -16.38 14.44 -4.18
N ILE A 146 -16.80 15.72 -4.23
CA ILE A 146 -16.52 16.73 -3.21
C ILE A 146 -17.82 17.44 -2.85
N GLN A 147 -18.21 17.35 -1.58
CA GLN A 147 -19.31 18.09 -1.00
C GLN A 147 -18.79 19.40 -0.41
N ARG A 148 -19.44 20.52 -0.76
CA ARG A 148 -18.99 21.87 -0.40
C ARG A 148 -20.02 22.52 0.52
N ILE A 149 -19.61 22.79 1.74
CA ILE A 149 -20.44 23.47 2.73
C ILE A 149 -19.92 24.92 2.85
N PRO A 150 -20.72 25.95 2.52
CA PRO A 150 -20.27 27.33 2.63
C PRO A 150 -20.12 27.71 4.11
N VAL A 151 -18.93 28.18 4.50
CA VAL A 151 -18.59 28.48 5.90
C VAL A 151 -18.28 29.94 6.18
N ALA A 152 -17.98 30.73 5.16
CA ALA A 152 -17.73 32.16 5.33
C ALA A 152 -18.27 32.97 4.16
N PHE A 153 -18.74 34.17 4.47
CA PHE A 153 -19.13 35.20 3.53
C PHE A 153 -18.13 36.35 3.65
N SER A 154 -17.59 36.80 2.52
CA SER A 154 -16.76 38.00 2.45
C SER A 154 -17.29 38.96 1.40
N ARG A 155 -17.15 40.26 1.68
CA ARG A 155 -17.42 41.33 0.72
C ARG A 155 -16.14 42.13 0.53
N GLY A 156 -15.64 42.17 -0.71
CA GLY A 156 -14.50 42.98 -1.10
C GLY A 156 -14.83 44.47 -1.12
N ILE A 157 -13.78 45.30 -1.06
CA ILE A 157 -13.90 46.77 -1.14
C ILE A 157 -14.44 47.25 -2.50
N ASP A 158 -14.38 46.39 -3.50
CA ASP A 158 -14.90 46.54 -4.86
C ASP A 158 -16.37 46.09 -5.00
N GLY A 159 -16.98 45.60 -3.92
CA GLY A 159 -18.35 45.08 -3.90
C GLY A 159 -18.47 43.60 -4.25
N THR A 160 -17.36 42.91 -4.57
CA THR A 160 -17.35 41.50 -4.93
C THR A 160 -17.69 40.63 -3.72
N VAL A 161 -18.58 39.65 -3.90
CA VAL A 161 -19.00 38.72 -2.83
C VAL A 161 -18.27 37.39 -3.00
N GLY A 162 -17.64 36.91 -1.93
CA GLY A 162 -16.94 35.63 -1.86
C GLY A 162 -17.58 34.67 -0.86
N LEU A 163 -17.54 33.38 -1.18
CA LEU A 163 -17.91 32.29 -0.27
C LEU A 163 -16.74 31.34 -0.09
N SER A 164 -16.32 31.13 1.15
CA SER A 164 -15.35 30.08 1.51
C SER A 164 -16.10 28.80 1.87
N ASN A 165 -15.54 27.63 1.53
CA ASN A 165 -16.20 26.34 1.75
C ASN A 165 -15.33 25.40 2.58
N VAL A 166 -15.99 24.53 3.34
CA VAL A 166 -15.41 23.27 3.84
C VAL A 166 -15.72 22.19 2.81
N GLU A 167 -14.69 21.44 2.43
CA GLU A 167 -14.77 20.40 1.43
C GLU A 167 -14.71 19.03 2.09
N ILE A 168 -15.72 18.20 1.83
CA ILE A 168 -15.78 16.80 2.26
C ILE A 168 -15.63 15.93 1.02
N ARG A 169 -14.56 15.13 0.98
CA ARG A 169 -14.31 14.21 -0.13
C ARG A 169 -15.07 12.91 0.11
N THR A 170 -16.14 12.69 -0.65
CA THR A 170 -16.95 11.47 -0.55
C THR A 170 -16.16 10.23 -0.93
N THR A 171 -15.15 10.36 -1.79
CA THR A 171 -14.22 9.28 -2.17
C THR A 171 -13.37 8.76 -1.01
N GLU A 172 -13.19 9.54 0.06
CA GLU A 172 -12.39 9.15 1.22
C GLU A 172 -13.24 8.59 2.37
N ILE A 173 -14.57 8.74 2.31
CA ILE A 173 -15.49 8.37 3.40
C ILE A 173 -16.58 7.37 2.96
N ALA A 174 -16.81 7.19 1.66
CA ALA A 174 -17.82 6.28 1.15
C ALA A 174 -17.48 4.83 1.53
N LEU A 175 -18.42 4.14 2.16
CA LEU A 175 -18.31 2.73 2.54
C LEU A 175 -18.62 1.81 1.37
N TYR A 176 -19.57 2.21 0.54
CA TYR A 176 -20.02 1.48 -0.64
C TYR A 176 -20.15 2.41 -1.84
N ASP A 177 -19.84 1.89 -3.02
CA ASP A 177 -20.06 2.52 -4.31
C ASP A 177 -20.79 1.55 -5.25
N ALA A 178 -21.99 1.92 -5.68
CA ALA A 178 -22.81 1.12 -6.59
C ALA A 178 -22.20 1.03 -8.00
N ALA A 179 -21.30 1.95 -8.36
CA ALA A 179 -20.60 1.98 -9.63
C ALA A 179 -19.37 1.07 -9.67
N ALA A 180 -19.31 0.04 -8.80
CA ALA A 180 -18.19 -0.88 -8.65
C ALA A 180 -17.85 -1.72 -9.90
N SER A 181 -17.43 -1.06 -10.98
CA SER A 181 -16.49 -1.59 -11.95
C SER A 181 -15.11 -1.55 -11.29
N GLY A 182 -14.59 -2.72 -10.91
CA GLY A 182 -13.35 -2.81 -10.13
C GLY A 182 -12.14 -2.22 -10.85
N GLY A 183 -11.28 -1.52 -10.10
CA GLY A 183 -10.16 -0.86 -10.73
C GLY A 183 -8.98 -0.23 -9.96
N ALA A 184 -7.81 -0.31 -10.62
CA ALA A 184 -6.47 0.30 -10.54
C ALA A 184 -5.61 0.27 -9.28
N VAL A 185 -5.19 -0.93 -8.87
CA VAL A 185 -3.91 -1.15 -8.18
C VAL A 185 -2.79 -1.28 -9.24
N PRO A 186 -1.70 -0.51 -9.22
CA PRO A 186 -0.55 -0.76 -10.09
C PRO A 186 0.03 -2.15 -9.81
N ALA A 187 0.39 -2.89 -10.85
CA ALA A 187 0.95 -4.22 -10.68
C ALA A 187 2.24 -4.19 -9.86
N THR A 188 2.33 -5.01 -8.81
CA THR A 188 3.58 -5.23 -8.09
C THR A 188 4.30 -6.44 -8.67
N THR A 189 5.62 -6.40 -8.64
CA THR A 189 6.46 -7.56 -8.91
C THR A 189 6.31 -8.60 -7.79
N ALA A 190 6.46 -9.88 -8.11
CA ALA A 190 6.58 -10.91 -7.10
C ALA A 190 8.01 -10.87 -6.56
N ARG A 191 8.17 -10.61 -5.26
CA ARG A 191 9.47 -10.53 -4.60
C ARG A 191 9.57 -11.49 -3.44
N VAL A 192 10.70 -12.20 -3.38
CA VAL A 192 11.12 -13.02 -2.25
C VAL A 192 12.39 -12.42 -1.67
N THR A 193 12.50 -12.38 -0.33
CA THR A 193 13.70 -11.83 0.36
C THR A 193 14.12 -12.77 1.47
N GLY A 194 15.44 -12.99 1.59
CA GLY A 194 16.02 -13.80 2.66
C GLY A 194 15.75 -13.21 4.04
N GLY A 195 15.81 -14.06 5.06
CA GLY A 195 15.61 -13.69 6.46
C GLY A 195 16.77 -12.93 7.10
N ALA A 196 17.99 -13.01 6.56
CA ALA A 196 19.18 -12.36 7.10
C ALA A 196 20.00 -11.61 6.04
N ALA A 197 20.72 -10.57 6.47
CA ALA A 197 21.60 -9.79 5.61
C ALA A 197 22.81 -10.63 5.20
N LEU A 198 23.35 -10.38 4.00
CA LEU A 198 24.61 -10.98 3.60
C LEU A 198 25.74 -10.40 4.45
N PRO A 199 26.74 -11.21 4.87
CA PRO A 199 27.93 -10.71 5.52
C PRO A 199 28.73 -9.81 4.57
N ALA A 200 29.62 -8.98 5.13
CA ALA A 200 30.41 -8.03 4.36
C ALA A 200 31.25 -8.72 3.26
N THR A 201 31.73 -9.92 3.53
CA THR A 201 32.36 -10.83 2.56
C THR A 201 31.93 -12.27 2.82
N VAL A 202 31.91 -13.07 1.76
CA VAL A 202 31.70 -14.52 1.78
C VAL A 202 32.93 -15.18 1.17
N ASP A 203 33.51 -16.17 1.86
CA ASP A 203 34.55 -17.01 1.29
C ASP A 203 33.92 -18.18 0.54
N LEU A 204 34.19 -18.25 -0.76
CA LEU A 204 33.69 -19.25 -1.72
C LEU A 204 34.85 -20.07 -2.32
N SER A 205 36.07 -19.89 -1.81
CA SER A 205 37.26 -20.59 -2.31
C SER A 205 37.36 -22.05 -1.89
N GLY A 206 36.59 -22.45 -0.86
CA GLY A 206 36.63 -23.76 -0.22
C GLY A 206 35.60 -24.77 -0.73
N GLY A 207 35.08 -24.60 -1.95
CA GLY A 207 34.10 -25.52 -2.55
C GLY A 207 32.69 -25.41 -1.97
N GLN A 208 32.39 -24.30 -1.26
CA GLN A 208 31.05 -24.02 -0.77
C GLN A 208 30.08 -23.77 -1.94
N SER A 209 28.84 -24.23 -1.81
CA SER A 209 27.81 -24.01 -2.83
C SER A 209 26.45 -23.66 -2.23
N VAL A 210 25.61 -23.07 -3.06
CA VAL A 210 24.19 -22.90 -2.78
C VAL A 210 23.39 -23.18 -4.04
N ARG A 211 22.25 -23.85 -3.88
CA ARG A 211 21.27 -24.06 -4.92
C ARG A 211 19.96 -23.38 -4.55
N PHE A 212 19.40 -22.65 -5.50
CA PHE A 212 18.04 -22.13 -5.44
C PHE A 212 17.23 -22.76 -6.58
N ALA A 213 16.13 -23.41 -6.26
CA ALA A 213 15.11 -23.79 -7.24
C ALA A 213 14.11 -22.64 -7.36
N LEU A 214 14.15 -21.92 -8.48
CA LEU A 214 13.26 -20.79 -8.77
C LEU A 214 12.08 -21.25 -9.63
N GLN A 215 10.87 -21.01 -9.15
CA GLN A 215 9.65 -21.22 -9.92
C GLN A 215 8.99 -19.88 -10.21
N VAL A 216 8.74 -19.58 -11.49
CA VAL A 216 8.04 -18.36 -11.91
C VAL A 216 6.71 -18.76 -12.52
N ASP A 217 5.61 -18.17 -12.03
CA ASP A 217 4.26 -18.33 -12.55
C ASP A 217 3.81 -19.80 -12.70
N GLY A 218 4.24 -20.67 -11.77
CA GLY A 218 3.88 -22.10 -11.75
C GLY A 218 4.60 -22.98 -12.80
N ASN A 219 5.56 -22.43 -13.56
CA ASN A 219 6.39 -23.22 -14.49
C ASN A 219 7.26 -24.26 -13.76
N LEU A 220 7.97 -25.13 -14.47
CA LEU A 220 8.89 -26.06 -13.83
C LEU A 220 10.02 -25.30 -13.11
N PRO A 221 10.34 -25.62 -11.83
CA PRO A 221 11.43 -24.99 -11.11
C PRO A 221 12.75 -25.10 -11.88
N GLN A 222 13.53 -24.02 -11.87
CA GLN A 222 14.85 -23.93 -12.50
C GLN A 222 15.91 -23.81 -11.44
N ASP A 223 16.96 -24.61 -11.56
CA ASP A 223 18.04 -24.62 -10.59
C ASP A 223 19.06 -23.55 -10.91
N LEU A 224 19.33 -22.74 -9.89
CA LEU A 224 20.36 -21.73 -9.86
C LEU A 224 21.43 -22.21 -8.89
N VAL A 225 22.57 -22.64 -9.42
CA VAL A 225 23.70 -23.12 -8.61
C VAL A 225 24.78 -22.06 -8.58
N LEU A 226 25.15 -21.66 -7.39
CA LEU A 226 26.25 -20.75 -7.14
C LEU A 226 27.38 -21.54 -6.47
N ASP A 227 28.50 -21.68 -7.17
CA ASP A 227 29.71 -22.36 -6.73
C ASP A 227 30.96 -21.61 -7.20
N ALA A 228 32.14 -22.02 -6.72
CA ALA A 228 33.42 -21.40 -7.06
C ALA A 228 33.66 -21.29 -8.58
N ALA A 229 33.26 -22.30 -9.36
CA ALA A 229 33.48 -22.33 -10.81
C ALA A 229 32.59 -21.31 -11.53
N ARG A 230 31.33 -21.18 -11.08
CA ARG A 230 30.35 -20.24 -11.64
C ARG A 230 30.62 -18.79 -11.27
N LEU A 231 31.25 -18.53 -10.11
CA LEU A 231 31.69 -17.19 -9.72
C LEU A 231 33.01 -16.75 -10.36
N ALA A 232 33.88 -17.68 -10.77
CA ALA A 232 35.24 -17.35 -11.23
C ALA A 232 35.25 -16.36 -12.42
N ALA A 233 34.20 -16.35 -13.24
CA ALA A 233 34.05 -15.40 -14.35
C ALA A 233 33.65 -13.98 -13.91
N ALA A 234 33.02 -13.83 -12.74
CA ALA A 234 32.46 -12.56 -12.25
C ALA A 234 33.21 -11.99 -11.02
N VAL A 235 34.05 -12.79 -10.36
CA VAL A 235 34.69 -12.44 -9.09
C VAL A 235 36.19 -12.73 -9.14
N PRO A 236 37.06 -11.71 -9.00
CA PRO A 236 38.51 -11.87 -9.09
C PRO A 236 39.15 -12.51 -7.85
N ASP A 237 38.51 -12.40 -6.68
CA ASP A 237 38.98 -13.01 -5.42
C ASP A 237 37.83 -13.80 -4.77
N LEU A 238 37.90 -15.12 -4.86
CA LEU A 238 36.91 -16.03 -4.29
C LEU A 238 36.99 -16.12 -2.75
N THR A 239 38.04 -15.59 -2.12
CA THR A 239 38.19 -15.57 -0.66
C THR A 239 37.44 -14.40 0.00
N HIS A 240 37.09 -13.36 -0.77
CA HIS A 240 36.44 -12.13 -0.28
C HIS A 240 35.30 -11.68 -1.21
N VAL A 241 34.32 -12.54 -1.44
CA VAL A 241 33.19 -12.21 -2.32
C VAL A 241 32.23 -11.25 -1.63
N THR A 242 32.06 -10.07 -2.19
CA THR A 242 31.16 -9.02 -1.65
C THR A 242 29.70 -9.25 -2.03
N PRO A 243 28.71 -8.72 -1.28
CA PRO A 243 27.29 -8.84 -1.63
C PRO A 243 26.92 -8.40 -3.06
N PRO A 244 27.46 -7.30 -3.62
CA PRO A 244 27.21 -6.95 -5.02
C PRO A 244 27.77 -7.97 -6.02
N GLN A 245 28.91 -8.61 -5.70
CA GLN A 245 29.49 -9.66 -6.53
C GLN A 245 28.64 -10.93 -6.49
N VAL A 246 28.07 -11.29 -5.33
CA VAL A 246 27.09 -12.38 -5.23
C VAL A 246 25.86 -12.10 -6.11
N VAL A 247 25.31 -10.89 -6.05
CA VAL A 247 24.16 -10.49 -6.88
C VAL A 247 24.51 -10.52 -8.37
N ALA A 248 25.69 -10.05 -8.76
CA ALA A 248 26.14 -10.09 -10.15
C ALA A 248 26.26 -11.53 -10.66
N ALA A 249 26.87 -12.43 -9.88
CA ALA A 249 26.98 -13.84 -10.23
C ALA A 249 25.60 -14.51 -10.38
N LEU A 250 24.67 -14.27 -9.45
CA LEU A 250 23.30 -14.79 -9.53
C LEU A 250 22.55 -14.26 -10.77
N ASN A 251 22.70 -12.97 -11.10
CA ASN A 251 22.08 -12.39 -12.29
C ASN A 251 22.69 -12.94 -13.59
N ASN A 252 23.99 -13.26 -13.63
CA ASN A 252 24.61 -13.93 -14.77
C ASN A 252 24.04 -15.33 -14.97
N GLU A 253 23.88 -16.09 -13.88
CA GLU A 253 23.27 -17.43 -13.94
C GLU A 253 21.78 -17.38 -14.36
N ILE A 254 21.03 -16.38 -13.87
CA ILE A 254 19.66 -16.12 -14.32
C ILE A 254 19.62 -15.80 -15.83
N ALA A 255 20.53 -14.96 -16.32
CA ALA A 255 20.62 -14.61 -17.74
C ALA A 255 21.03 -15.81 -18.61
N GLY A 256 21.85 -16.72 -18.08
CA GLY A 256 22.26 -17.96 -18.72
C GLY A 256 21.17 -19.04 -18.75
N THR A 257 20.11 -18.89 -17.95
CA THR A 257 19.00 -19.85 -17.85
C THR A 257 17.81 -19.36 -18.69
N PRO A 258 17.52 -19.91 -19.89
CA PRO A 258 16.51 -19.35 -20.80
C PRO A 258 15.10 -19.21 -20.20
N ALA A 259 14.74 -20.10 -19.26
CA ALA A 259 13.47 -20.07 -18.56
C ALA A 259 13.36 -18.97 -17.48
N LEU A 260 14.47 -18.39 -17.02
CA LEU A 260 14.53 -17.30 -16.04
C LEU A 260 14.97 -15.96 -16.65
N ALA A 261 15.71 -15.99 -17.75
CA ALA A 261 16.29 -14.83 -18.41
C ALA A 261 15.22 -13.77 -18.72
N GLY A 262 15.43 -12.55 -18.21
CA GLY A 262 14.52 -11.43 -18.38
C GLY A 262 13.17 -11.58 -17.67
N ARG A 263 12.97 -12.60 -16.82
CA ARG A 263 11.75 -12.85 -16.04
C ARG A 263 11.94 -12.64 -14.54
N VAL A 264 13.15 -12.83 -14.03
CA VAL A 264 13.54 -12.63 -12.62
C VAL A 264 14.86 -11.88 -12.58
N THR A 265 15.10 -11.16 -11.49
CA THR A 265 16.38 -10.54 -11.15
C THR A 265 16.70 -10.77 -9.68
N ALA A 266 17.98 -10.93 -9.36
CA ALA A 266 18.48 -10.90 -7.98
C ALA A 266 18.90 -9.47 -7.59
N GLY A 267 18.74 -9.12 -6.32
CA GLY A 267 19.11 -7.81 -5.78
C GLY A 267 19.27 -7.82 -4.27
N LEU A 268 19.66 -6.68 -3.70
CA LEU A 268 19.72 -6.46 -2.24
C LEU A 268 18.62 -5.48 -1.83
N ASP A 269 18.00 -5.74 -0.68
CA ASP A 269 17.11 -4.77 -0.06
C ASP A 269 17.88 -3.71 0.75
N ALA A 270 17.15 -2.73 1.31
CA ALA A 270 17.73 -1.66 2.11
C ALA A 270 18.46 -2.15 3.38
N ALA A 271 18.20 -3.38 3.82
CA ALA A 271 18.87 -4.03 4.95
C ALA A 271 20.02 -4.95 4.52
N GLY A 272 20.38 -4.99 3.23
CA GLY A 272 21.45 -5.84 2.69
C GLY A 272 21.07 -7.32 2.58
N ARG A 273 19.78 -7.65 2.57
CA ARG A 273 19.29 -9.02 2.41
C ARG A 273 19.13 -9.35 0.93
N LEU A 274 19.55 -10.56 0.54
CA LEU A 274 19.39 -11.05 -0.81
C LEU A 274 17.91 -11.26 -1.15
N SER A 275 17.50 -10.76 -2.31
CA SER A 275 16.13 -10.85 -2.82
C SER A 275 16.11 -11.30 -4.27
N PHE A 276 15.05 -12.00 -4.65
CA PHE A 276 14.71 -12.32 -6.04
C PHE A 276 13.37 -11.67 -6.37
N GLU A 277 13.27 -11.09 -7.55
CA GLU A 277 12.13 -10.29 -7.96
C GLU A 277 11.79 -10.54 -9.43
N THR A 278 10.51 -10.72 -9.76
CA THR A 278 10.09 -10.84 -11.17
C THR A 278 10.21 -9.50 -11.88
N THR A 279 10.65 -9.50 -13.13
CA THR A 279 10.88 -8.28 -13.93
C THR A 279 9.61 -7.75 -14.62
N ALA A 280 8.63 -8.63 -14.88
CA ALA A 280 7.42 -8.28 -15.60
C ALA A 280 6.34 -7.78 -14.64
N THR A 281 5.80 -6.61 -14.94
CA THR A 281 4.62 -6.02 -14.28
C THR A 281 3.41 -6.13 -15.20
N GLY A 282 2.20 -5.95 -14.66
CA GLY A 282 0.95 -5.88 -15.42
C GLY A 282 0.08 -7.15 -15.40
N ALA A 283 0.55 -8.24 -14.79
CA ALA A 283 -0.22 -9.45 -14.50
C ALA A 283 0.23 -10.04 -13.15
N ALA A 284 -0.61 -10.83 -12.48
CA ALA A 284 -0.30 -11.51 -11.25
C ALA A 284 0.91 -12.41 -11.48
N ARG A 285 1.93 -12.22 -10.67
CA ARG A 285 3.16 -13.00 -10.73
C ARG A 285 3.27 -13.86 -9.49
N SER A 286 3.78 -15.07 -9.65
CA SER A 286 4.19 -15.92 -8.54
C SER A 286 5.68 -16.19 -8.68
N LEU A 287 6.41 -15.98 -7.59
CA LEU A 287 7.80 -16.37 -7.49
C LEU A 287 7.96 -17.29 -6.30
N VAL A 288 8.39 -18.51 -6.55
CA VAL A 288 8.82 -19.44 -5.52
C VAL A 288 10.33 -19.48 -5.55
N VAL A 289 10.95 -19.33 -4.38
CA VAL A 289 12.36 -19.63 -4.18
C VAL A 289 12.43 -20.74 -3.15
N ASP A 290 12.86 -21.93 -3.58
CA ASP A 290 13.22 -23.00 -2.65
C ASP A 290 14.75 -23.11 -2.59
N ARG A 291 15.30 -22.88 -1.41
CA ARG A 291 16.69 -23.18 -1.15
C ARG A 291 16.80 -24.66 -0.80
N THR A 292 17.09 -25.48 -1.80
CA THR A 292 17.44 -26.88 -1.55
C THR A 292 18.84 -26.93 -0.95
N SER A 293 19.00 -27.61 0.19
CA SER A 293 20.34 -27.89 0.71
C SER A 293 21.19 -28.49 -0.42
N ALA A 294 22.44 -28.07 -0.53
CA ALA A 294 23.45 -28.81 -1.29
C ALA A 294 23.67 -30.17 -0.61
N GLY A 295 22.69 -31.08 -0.73
CA GLY A 295 22.73 -32.39 -0.12
C GLY A 295 23.69 -33.27 -0.91
N ALA A 296 24.87 -33.53 -0.32
CA ALA A 296 25.68 -34.76 -0.30
C ALA A 296 25.68 -35.73 -1.51
N GLY A 297 25.28 -35.32 -2.71
CA GLY A 297 25.37 -36.06 -3.96
C GLY A 297 26.02 -35.14 -4.98
N GLY A 298 27.18 -35.55 -5.50
CA GLY A 298 28.08 -34.73 -6.31
C GLY A 298 27.36 -34.02 -7.46
N THR A 299 27.45 -32.69 -7.47
CA THR A 299 27.03 -31.85 -8.61
C THR A 299 28.11 -30.84 -8.99
N GLY A 300 29.36 -31.06 -8.59
CA GLY A 300 30.45 -30.38 -9.28
C GLY A 300 30.65 -31.00 -10.65
N THR A 301 31.07 -30.18 -11.62
CA THR A 301 31.45 -30.66 -12.95
C THR A 301 32.38 -31.87 -12.82
N ASP A 302 32.00 -32.98 -13.44
CA ASP A 302 32.84 -34.17 -13.50
C ASP A 302 34.22 -33.78 -14.06
N LEU A 303 35.28 -34.12 -13.32
CA LEU A 303 36.65 -33.87 -13.74
C LEU A 303 37.06 -34.77 -14.92
N MET A 304 36.26 -35.80 -15.24
CA MET A 304 36.47 -36.71 -16.35
C MET A 304 35.79 -36.22 -17.63
N THR A 305 36.60 -35.89 -18.64
CA THR A 305 36.12 -35.50 -19.99
C THR A 305 36.08 -36.66 -20.99
N ASN A 306 36.55 -37.85 -20.61
CA ASN A 306 36.56 -39.08 -21.43
C ASN A 306 36.60 -40.32 -20.50
N GLY A 307 35.66 -40.38 -19.55
CA GLY A 307 35.55 -41.45 -18.55
C GLY A 307 34.98 -42.76 -19.10
N GLY A 308 34.09 -42.68 -20.09
CA GLY A 308 33.55 -43.82 -20.84
C GLY A 308 34.27 -44.10 -22.16
N PHE A 309 35.52 -43.66 -22.32
CA PHE A 309 36.42 -44.03 -23.43
C PHE A 309 35.92 -43.86 -24.88
N GLU A 310 34.85 -43.11 -25.13
CA GLU A 310 34.32 -42.85 -26.48
C GLU A 310 35.36 -42.16 -27.39
N GLY A 311 36.19 -41.30 -26.81
CA GLY A 311 37.34 -40.66 -27.46
C GLY A 311 38.62 -41.51 -27.51
N GLY A 312 38.54 -42.80 -27.16
CA GLY A 312 39.70 -43.69 -27.02
C GLY A 312 40.51 -43.37 -25.76
N LEU A 313 41.85 -43.42 -25.85
CA LEU A 313 42.75 -43.15 -24.72
C LEU A 313 43.18 -41.67 -24.61
N ALA A 314 42.49 -40.75 -25.29
CA ALA A 314 42.80 -39.34 -25.22
C ALA A 314 42.73 -38.83 -23.76
N GLY A 315 43.82 -38.23 -23.29
CA GLY A 315 43.96 -37.74 -21.92
C GLY A 315 44.35 -38.80 -20.88
N TRP A 316 44.59 -40.04 -21.30
CA TRP A 316 45.06 -41.14 -20.45
C TRP A 316 46.52 -41.48 -20.78
N THR A 317 47.31 -41.78 -19.76
CA THR A 317 48.69 -42.26 -19.87
C THR A 317 48.72 -43.75 -19.58
N VAL A 318 49.24 -44.53 -20.52
CA VAL A 318 49.42 -45.98 -20.39
C VAL A 318 50.90 -46.29 -20.13
N SER A 319 51.18 -47.14 -19.16
CA SER A 319 52.53 -47.64 -18.85
C SER A 319 52.52 -49.14 -18.51
N GLY A 320 53.70 -49.75 -18.49
CA GLY A 320 53.86 -51.20 -18.38
C GLY A 320 53.71 -51.88 -19.74
N ASP A 321 53.09 -53.06 -19.76
CA ASP A 321 52.81 -53.79 -21.00
C ASP A 321 51.54 -53.23 -21.66
N ALA A 322 51.73 -52.29 -22.60
CA ALA A 322 50.64 -51.57 -23.27
C ALA A 322 50.02 -52.33 -24.46
N THR A 323 50.55 -53.51 -24.79
CA THR A 323 50.22 -54.28 -26.01
C THR A 323 48.73 -54.67 -26.09
N TYR A 324 48.04 -54.64 -24.95
CA TYR A 324 46.68 -55.15 -24.80
C TYR A 324 45.68 -54.14 -24.23
N VAL A 325 46.00 -52.85 -24.28
CA VAL A 325 45.03 -51.80 -23.94
C VAL A 325 44.20 -51.46 -25.18
N SER A 326 42.91 -51.78 -25.15
CA SER A 326 42.02 -51.58 -26.30
C SER A 326 40.71 -50.90 -25.90
N PRO A 327 40.41 -49.71 -26.43
CA PRO A 327 39.08 -49.11 -26.34
C PRO A 327 38.13 -49.72 -27.39
N GLY A 328 36.85 -49.89 -27.05
CA GLY A 328 35.82 -50.37 -28.00
C GLY A 328 35.42 -51.85 -27.85
N VAL A 329 35.66 -52.41 -26.66
CA VAL A 329 35.14 -53.71 -26.20
C VAL A 329 33.74 -53.53 -25.57
N PRO A 330 33.00 -54.60 -25.21
CA PRO A 330 31.64 -54.47 -24.68
C PRO A 330 31.57 -53.48 -23.52
N ALA A 331 30.80 -52.41 -23.71
CA ALA A 331 30.71 -51.29 -22.78
C ALA A 331 29.56 -51.47 -21.79
N HIS A 332 29.68 -50.83 -20.62
CA HIS A 332 28.56 -50.67 -19.70
C HIS A 332 27.59 -49.62 -20.24
N SER A 333 28.11 -48.50 -20.75
CA SER A 333 27.35 -47.48 -21.46
C SER A 333 28.07 -47.02 -22.73
N GLY A 334 27.35 -46.38 -23.65
CA GLY A 334 27.95 -45.96 -24.92
C GLY A 334 28.34 -47.12 -25.84
N ALA A 335 29.36 -46.90 -26.67
CA ALA A 335 29.86 -47.84 -27.66
C ALA A 335 31.25 -48.41 -27.31
N ARG A 336 31.95 -47.85 -26.32
CA ARG A 336 33.33 -48.22 -26.00
C ARG A 336 33.55 -48.27 -24.50
N SER A 337 34.22 -49.32 -24.03
CA SER A 337 34.90 -49.33 -22.73
C SER A 337 36.38 -49.65 -22.89
N LEU A 338 37.13 -49.62 -21.79
CA LEU A 338 38.54 -49.96 -21.75
C LEU A 338 38.74 -51.43 -21.37
N ALA A 339 39.33 -52.24 -22.25
CA ALA A 339 39.97 -53.50 -21.86
C ALA A 339 41.39 -53.22 -21.34
N LEU A 340 41.69 -53.64 -20.11
CA LEU A 340 43.04 -53.59 -19.55
C LEU A 340 43.44 -54.90 -18.83
N GLY A 341 44.72 -55.22 -18.86
CA GLY A 341 45.31 -56.44 -18.30
C GLY A 341 46.18 -57.15 -19.34
N THR A 342 47.24 -57.85 -18.91
CA THR A 342 48.10 -58.58 -19.86
C THR A 342 48.39 -60.01 -19.46
N VAL A 343 48.83 -60.76 -20.47
CA VAL A 343 49.24 -62.16 -20.37
C VAL A 343 50.61 -62.32 -19.70
N THR A 344 51.47 -61.30 -19.76
CA THR A 344 52.90 -61.39 -19.40
C THR A 344 53.36 -60.39 -18.33
N GLY A 345 52.47 -59.58 -17.76
CA GLY A 345 52.79 -58.57 -16.74
C GLY A 345 51.58 -57.77 -16.26
N THR A 346 51.82 -56.57 -15.72
CA THR A 346 50.78 -55.60 -15.37
C THR A 346 50.77 -54.42 -16.33
N THR A 347 49.59 -53.86 -16.57
CA THR A 347 49.43 -52.57 -17.26
C THR A 347 48.85 -51.57 -16.30
N THR A 348 49.32 -50.33 -16.38
CA THR A 348 48.73 -49.21 -15.66
C THR A 348 48.18 -48.19 -16.64
N VAL A 349 46.94 -47.76 -16.42
CA VAL A 349 46.32 -46.62 -17.08
C VAL A 349 46.07 -45.55 -16.03
N SER A 350 46.57 -44.35 -16.27
CA SER A 350 46.54 -43.27 -15.30
C SER A 350 46.20 -41.94 -15.93
N ARG A 351 45.65 -41.04 -15.12
CA ARG A 351 45.39 -39.66 -15.50
C ARG A 351 45.62 -38.76 -14.31
N THR A 352 46.22 -37.61 -14.58
CA THR A 352 46.40 -36.55 -13.60
C THR A 352 45.20 -35.62 -13.66
N LEU A 353 44.51 -35.48 -12.53
CA LEU A 353 43.35 -34.61 -12.37
C LEU A 353 43.74 -33.35 -11.63
N ALA A 354 43.26 -32.19 -12.07
CA ALA A 354 43.37 -30.96 -11.31
C ALA A 354 42.43 -31.05 -10.10
N THR A 355 42.99 -31.01 -8.89
CA THR A 355 42.24 -31.17 -7.64
C THR A 355 42.52 -30.02 -6.69
N VAL A 356 41.75 -29.91 -5.62
CA VAL A 356 41.94 -28.91 -4.57
C VAL A 356 42.41 -29.62 -3.29
N PRO A 357 43.54 -29.23 -2.67
CA PRO A 357 43.99 -29.84 -1.42
C PRO A 357 42.91 -29.74 -0.33
N GLY A 358 42.63 -30.84 0.36
CA GLY A 358 41.60 -30.94 1.41
C GLY A 358 40.17 -31.16 0.89
N GLN A 359 39.92 -31.00 -0.41
CA GLN A 359 38.60 -31.25 -1.01
C GLN A 359 38.35 -32.75 -1.14
N THR A 360 37.15 -33.17 -0.75
CA THR A 360 36.66 -34.54 -0.96
C THR A 360 36.01 -34.66 -2.34
N TYR A 361 36.14 -35.83 -2.98
CA TYR A 361 35.59 -36.18 -4.28
C TYR A 361 34.91 -37.55 -4.19
N THR A 362 33.85 -37.73 -4.96
CA THR A 362 33.24 -39.02 -5.26
C THR A 362 33.88 -39.53 -6.54
N LEU A 363 34.60 -40.65 -6.45
CA LEU A 363 35.10 -41.41 -7.58
C LEU A 363 34.13 -42.57 -7.83
N GLU A 364 33.65 -42.67 -9.05
CA GLU A 364 32.77 -43.74 -9.50
C GLU A 364 33.31 -44.35 -10.79
N PHE A 365 33.11 -45.66 -10.97
CA PHE A 365 33.41 -46.36 -12.21
C PHE A 365 32.69 -47.71 -12.27
N TRP A 366 32.54 -48.26 -13.47
CA TRP A 366 31.98 -49.59 -13.69
C TRP A 366 33.06 -50.58 -14.09
N LEU A 367 33.12 -51.73 -13.39
CA LEU A 367 34.17 -52.72 -13.56
C LEU A 367 33.60 -54.13 -13.77
N GLN A 368 34.03 -54.80 -14.84
CA GLN A 368 33.69 -56.20 -15.13
C GLN A 368 34.93 -57.10 -15.07
N ASN A 369 34.75 -58.31 -14.54
CA ASN A 369 35.72 -59.40 -14.61
C ASN A 369 35.12 -60.60 -15.36
N PRO A 370 35.60 -60.95 -16.57
CA PRO A 370 35.15 -62.17 -17.24
C PRO A 370 35.69 -63.47 -16.59
N GLY A 371 36.60 -63.37 -15.62
CA GLY A 371 37.26 -64.50 -14.96
C GLY A 371 38.56 -64.92 -15.65
N GLY A 372 39.43 -65.62 -14.91
CA GLY A 372 40.76 -66.01 -15.35
C GLY A 372 41.76 -66.03 -14.19
N THR A 373 42.89 -66.72 -14.37
CA THR A 373 44.02 -66.70 -13.44
C THR A 373 45.35 -66.76 -14.20
N PRO A 374 46.37 -65.95 -13.82
CA PRO A 374 46.33 -64.94 -12.77
C PRO A 374 45.51 -63.70 -13.15
N SER A 375 44.81 -63.12 -12.16
CA SER A 375 44.02 -61.90 -12.30
C SER A 375 44.33 -60.93 -11.17
N SER A 376 44.56 -59.66 -11.47
CA SER A 376 44.60 -58.59 -10.48
C SER A 376 44.02 -57.28 -11.05
N PHE A 377 43.38 -56.48 -10.19
CA PHE A 377 42.95 -55.12 -10.51
C PHE A 377 43.13 -54.23 -9.29
N THR A 378 43.78 -53.09 -9.47
CA THR A 378 44.00 -52.09 -8.42
C THR A 378 43.57 -50.72 -8.92
N ALA A 379 42.62 -50.08 -8.24
CA ALA A 379 42.31 -48.66 -8.42
C ALA A 379 42.97 -47.86 -7.29
N SER A 380 43.67 -46.78 -7.63
CA SER A 380 44.41 -45.95 -6.66
C SER A 380 44.18 -44.47 -6.88
N TRP A 381 44.15 -43.71 -5.78
CA TRP A 381 44.03 -42.26 -5.75
C TRP A 381 45.23 -41.63 -5.06
N GLY A 382 46.00 -40.83 -5.80
CA GLY A 382 47.23 -40.22 -5.30
C GLY A 382 48.31 -41.25 -4.89
N GLY A 383 48.27 -42.45 -5.49
CA GLY A 383 49.13 -43.58 -5.13
C GLY A 383 48.62 -44.45 -3.99
N THR A 384 47.53 -44.07 -3.29
CA THR A 384 46.90 -44.90 -2.26
C THR A 384 45.87 -45.84 -2.90
N PRO A 385 45.96 -47.17 -2.69
CA PRO A 385 44.97 -48.12 -3.20
C PRO A 385 43.58 -47.90 -2.57
N LEU A 386 42.55 -47.83 -3.40
CA LEU A 386 41.13 -47.78 -3.03
C LEU A 386 40.46 -49.14 -3.14
N LEU A 387 40.80 -49.87 -4.21
CA LEU A 387 40.32 -51.21 -4.51
C LEU A 387 41.51 -52.07 -4.91
N SER A 388 41.58 -53.29 -4.39
CA SER A 388 42.58 -54.28 -4.78
C SER A 388 41.92 -55.65 -4.85
N LEU A 389 41.78 -56.17 -6.06
CA LEU A 389 41.20 -57.47 -6.36
C LEU A 389 42.29 -58.40 -6.88
N THR A 390 42.32 -59.64 -6.39
CA THR A 390 43.29 -60.66 -6.83
C THR A 390 42.58 -62.01 -6.98
N ASN A 391 42.72 -62.64 -8.15
CA ASN A 391 42.14 -63.93 -8.52
C ASN A 391 40.66 -64.06 -8.13
N THR A 392 39.89 -62.97 -8.30
CA THR A 392 38.46 -62.95 -8.01
C THR A 392 37.68 -63.73 -9.06
N ALA A 393 36.52 -64.27 -8.66
CA ALA A 393 35.61 -64.92 -9.59
C ALA A 393 35.10 -63.93 -10.66
N ALA A 394 34.58 -64.48 -11.76
CA ALA A 394 33.95 -63.66 -12.79
C ALA A 394 32.78 -62.84 -12.20
N GLN A 395 32.69 -61.57 -12.58
CA GLN A 395 31.65 -60.64 -12.20
C GLN A 395 31.16 -59.84 -13.42
N PRO A 396 29.85 -59.54 -13.52
CA PRO A 396 29.34 -58.58 -14.50
C PRO A 396 29.87 -57.17 -14.18
N TYR A 397 29.51 -56.17 -15.00
CA TYR A 397 29.79 -54.77 -14.64
C TYR A 397 29.18 -54.46 -13.26
N THR A 398 30.05 -54.14 -12.32
CA THR A 398 29.71 -53.73 -10.95
C THR A 398 30.06 -52.26 -10.79
N HIS A 399 29.16 -51.49 -10.19
CA HIS A 399 29.39 -50.08 -9.89
C HIS A 399 30.23 -49.95 -8.62
N GLU A 400 31.42 -49.37 -8.76
CA GLU A 400 32.32 -49.10 -7.67
C GLU A 400 32.28 -47.60 -7.34
N THR A 401 32.08 -47.27 -6.07
CA THR A 401 31.97 -45.87 -5.60
C THR A 401 32.87 -45.65 -4.38
N PHE A 402 33.64 -44.58 -4.40
CA PHE A 402 34.59 -44.22 -3.35
C PHE A 402 34.52 -42.74 -3.02
N THR A 403 34.66 -42.42 -1.74
CA THR A 403 34.86 -41.06 -1.27
C THR A 403 36.34 -40.85 -0.97
N VAL A 404 36.99 -39.94 -1.70
CA VAL A 404 38.44 -39.70 -1.64
C VAL A 404 38.76 -38.24 -1.37
N THR A 405 39.80 -37.95 -0.60
CA THR A 405 40.23 -36.58 -0.33
C THR A 405 41.53 -36.28 -1.06
N ALA A 406 41.58 -35.18 -1.81
CA ALA A 406 42.79 -34.75 -2.48
C ALA A 406 43.77 -34.12 -1.49
N THR A 407 45.05 -34.44 -1.59
CA THR A 407 46.11 -33.89 -0.73
C THR A 407 46.93 -32.80 -1.43
N GLY A 408 46.75 -32.61 -2.73
CA GLY A 408 47.47 -31.64 -3.55
C GLY A 408 46.59 -30.96 -4.59
N THR A 409 47.16 -29.98 -5.29
CA THR A 409 46.51 -29.25 -6.40
C THR A 409 46.32 -30.11 -7.66
N SER A 410 46.87 -31.32 -7.63
CA SER A 410 46.81 -32.29 -8.70
C SER A 410 46.90 -33.68 -8.08
N THR A 411 46.01 -34.59 -8.47
CA THR A 411 45.98 -35.97 -7.98
C THR A 411 45.99 -36.95 -9.13
N VAL A 412 46.82 -38.00 -9.05
CA VAL A 412 46.85 -39.07 -10.04
C VAL A 412 45.78 -40.11 -9.69
N LEU A 413 44.84 -40.34 -10.60
CA LEU A 413 43.99 -41.51 -10.60
C LEU A 413 44.65 -42.58 -11.47
N SER A 414 44.81 -43.80 -10.95
CA SER A 414 45.42 -44.90 -11.71
C SER A 414 44.69 -46.22 -11.51
N PHE A 415 44.64 -46.99 -12.59
CA PHE A 415 44.12 -48.35 -12.63
C PHE A 415 45.23 -49.27 -13.11
N GLU A 416 45.58 -50.27 -12.33
CA GLU A 416 46.54 -51.30 -12.69
C GLU A 416 45.84 -52.64 -12.79
N ALA A 417 46.11 -53.41 -13.85
CA ALA A 417 45.54 -54.75 -13.96
C ALA A 417 46.47 -55.77 -14.62
N GLN A 418 46.22 -57.03 -14.29
CA GLN A 418 46.69 -58.24 -14.95
C GLN A 418 45.50 -59.16 -15.14
N GLN A 419 45.38 -59.81 -16.29
CA GLN A 419 44.38 -60.85 -16.47
C GLN A 419 44.81 -61.83 -17.57
N VAL A 420 44.62 -63.13 -17.32
CA VAL A 420 44.96 -64.21 -18.25
C VAL A 420 43.82 -65.24 -18.26
N PRO A 421 43.30 -65.66 -19.42
CA PRO A 421 43.65 -65.25 -20.80
C PRO A 421 42.86 -64.02 -21.30
N SER A 422 42.14 -63.32 -20.42
CA SER A 422 41.16 -62.27 -20.78
C SER A 422 41.62 -60.87 -20.30
N TYR A 423 40.70 -59.92 -20.22
CA TYR A 423 40.93 -58.55 -19.76
C TYR A 423 39.92 -58.15 -18.67
N TRP A 424 40.28 -57.20 -17.83
CA TRP A 424 39.32 -56.42 -17.07
C TRP A 424 38.68 -55.39 -17.98
N HIS A 425 37.38 -55.14 -17.82
CA HIS A 425 36.69 -54.09 -18.57
C HIS A 425 36.29 -52.97 -17.61
N LEU A 426 36.80 -51.76 -17.87
CA LEU A 426 36.58 -50.55 -17.08
C LEU A 426 35.83 -49.52 -17.92
N ASP A 427 34.79 -48.93 -17.35
CA ASP A 427 33.94 -47.98 -18.05
C ASP A 427 33.35 -46.91 -17.12
N ASP A 428 32.79 -45.86 -17.72
CA ASP A 428 32.01 -44.80 -17.05
C ASP A 428 32.68 -44.21 -15.80
N ILE A 429 33.96 -43.84 -15.92
CA ILE A 429 34.70 -43.25 -14.81
C ILE A 429 34.25 -41.80 -14.60
N SER A 430 33.82 -41.48 -13.38
CA SER A 430 33.39 -40.15 -12.95
C SER A 430 34.14 -39.73 -11.70
N VAL A 431 34.57 -38.48 -11.64
CA VAL A 431 35.18 -37.87 -10.45
C VAL A 431 34.53 -36.52 -10.20
N THR A 432 33.65 -36.46 -9.21
CA THR A 432 32.90 -35.24 -8.87
C THR A 432 33.29 -34.75 -7.47
N PRO A 433 33.49 -33.44 -7.24
CA PRO A 433 33.77 -32.94 -5.90
C PRO A 433 32.55 -33.08 -4.99
N VAL A 434 32.78 -33.49 -3.73
CA VAL A 434 31.79 -33.58 -2.66
C VAL A 434 31.72 -32.23 -1.95
N THR A 435 30.67 -31.45 -2.20
CA THR A 435 30.47 -30.15 -1.53
C THR A 435 29.95 -30.38 -0.11
N THR A 436 30.62 -29.86 0.92
CA THR A 436 30.28 -30.09 2.34
C THR A 436 29.88 -28.83 3.13
N ALA A 437 29.75 -27.66 2.51
CA ALA A 437 29.29 -26.44 3.19
C ALA A 437 28.17 -25.72 2.41
N ASP A 438 26.96 -25.75 2.96
CA ASP A 438 25.75 -25.14 2.43
C ASP A 438 25.69 -23.64 2.80
N LEU A 439 25.87 -22.73 1.83
CA LEU A 439 25.91 -21.28 2.07
C LEU A 439 24.52 -20.68 2.22
N SER A 440 24.00 -20.48 3.43
CA SER A 440 22.62 -20.03 3.67
C SER A 440 22.18 -18.79 2.86
N LEU A 441 23.09 -17.81 2.67
CA LEU A 441 22.80 -16.52 2.02
C LEU A 441 21.52 -15.83 2.52
N GLY A 442 21.14 -16.09 3.78
CA GLY A 442 19.91 -15.58 4.40
C GLY A 442 18.64 -16.40 4.16
N TYR A 443 18.69 -17.51 3.41
CA TYR A 443 17.55 -18.38 3.08
C TYR A 443 17.46 -19.65 3.97
N GLY A 444 18.02 -19.60 5.19
CA GLY A 444 18.03 -20.71 6.15
C GLY A 444 19.06 -21.81 5.86
N SER A 445 19.22 -22.75 6.77
CA SER A 445 20.08 -23.94 6.62
C SER A 445 19.24 -25.22 6.79
N GLY A 446 19.20 -26.08 5.77
CA GLY A 446 18.85 -27.50 5.96
C GLY A 446 17.38 -27.93 6.02
N SER A 447 16.41 -27.17 5.49
CA SER A 447 15.05 -27.71 5.23
C SER A 447 14.44 -26.98 4.03
N SER A 448 13.93 -27.73 3.05
CA SER A 448 13.16 -27.22 1.90
C SER A 448 12.11 -26.24 2.42
N GLY A 449 12.40 -24.96 2.23
CA GLY A 449 11.71 -23.83 2.82
C GLY A 449 11.24 -22.99 1.66
N GLN A 450 10.17 -23.45 1.03
CA GLN A 450 9.57 -22.78 -0.11
C GLN A 450 9.10 -21.38 0.33
N ILE A 451 9.83 -20.34 -0.05
CA ILE A 451 9.37 -18.96 0.17
C ILE A 451 8.64 -18.53 -1.09
N VAL A 452 7.37 -18.18 -0.92
CA VAL A 452 6.50 -17.73 -2.01
C VAL A 452 6.36 -16.22 -1.92
N GLY A 453 6.75 -15.53 -2.99
CA GLY A 453 6.46 -14.12 -3.23
C GLY A 453 5.33 -14.00 -4.25
N SER A 454 4.42 -13.08 -4.02
CA SER A 454 3.33 -12.77 -4.93
C SER A 454 3.43 -11.32 -5.42
N GLY A 455 3.23 -11.14 -6.71
CA GLY A 455 3.08 -9.86 -7.38
C GLY A 455 1.63 -9.68 -7.79
N THR A 456 1.11 -8.46 -7.72
CA THR A 456 -0.31 -8.18 -7.97
C THR A 456 -0.55 -7.80 -9.43
N ASP A 457 -1.75 -8.06 -9.93
CA ASP A 457 -2.21 -7.52 -11.21
C ASP A 457 -2.23 -5.99 -11.23
N ALA A 458 -2.20 -5.42 -12.43
CA ALA A 458 -2.68 -4.07 -12.64
C ALA A 458 -4.22 -4.09 -12.62
N ILE A 459 -4.79 -3.58 -11.53
CA ILE A 459 -6.18 -3.10 -11.42
C ILE A 459 -6.53 -2.11 -12.58
N GLY A 460 -7.78 -1.81 -13.03
CA GLY A 460 -8.09 -0.52 -13.74
C GLY A 460 -9.31 0.31 -13.26
N GLY A 461 -9.20 1.47 -12.56
CA GLY A 461 -10.31 2.45 -12.31
C GLY A 461 -10.91 2.73 -10.89
N LEU A 462 -11.16 4.02 -10.61
CA LEU A 462 -11.97 4.58 -9.50
C LEU A 462 -13.39 3.98 -9.48
N GLY A 463 -13.92 3.63 -8.30
CA GLY A 463 -15.34 3.21 -8.16
C GLY A 463 -15.68 2.25 -7.00
N ARG A 464 -14.86 2.19 -5.95
CA ARG A 464 -15.12 1.32 -4.79
C ARG A 464 -15.05 2.11 -3.48
N GLY A 465 -15.97 1.82 -2.57
CA GLY A 465 -15.97 2.30 -1.19
C GLY A 465 -15.09 1.44 -0.26
N LEU A 466 -14.99 1.88 0.99
CA LEU A 466 -14.08 1.28 1.98
C LEU A 466 -14.34 -0.21 2.27
N LEU A 467 -15.60 -0.67 2.15
CA LEU A 467 -16.04 -2.03 2.48
C LEU A 467 -16.24 -2.94 1.26
N ASP A 468 -16.41 -2.37 0.06
CA ASP A 468 -16.57 -3.14 -1.17
C ASP A 468 -15.27 -3.22 -2.01
N THR A 469 -14.22 -2.52 -1.58
CA THR A 469 -12.85 -2.70 -2.08
C THR A 469 -12.39 -4.13 -1.83
N VAL A 470 -12.09 -4.86 -2.92
CA VAL A 470 -11.54 -6.22 -2.84
C VAL A 470 -10.09 -6.15 -2.42
N ASP A 471 -9.75 -6.88 -1.38
CA ASP A 471 -8.38 -7.09 -0.97
C ASP A 471 -7.75 -8.16 -1.86
N ILE A 472 -6.57 -7.84 -2.38
CA ILE A 472 -5.87 -8.66 -3.37
C ILE A 472 -5.20 -9.89 -2.76
N ALA A 473 -4.91 -9.88 -1.46
CA ALA A 473 -4.31 -11.02 -0.77
C ALA A 473 -5.36 -12.07 -0.38
N THR A 474 -6.60 -11.64 -0.13
CA THR A 474 -7.71 -12.54 0.23
C THR A 474 -8.63 -12.86 -0.95
N GLY A 475 -8.71 -11.99 -1.96
CA GLY A 475 -9.66 -12.08 -3.06
C GLY A 475 -11.09 -11.67 -2.69
N PHE A 476 -11.31 -11.22 -1.46
CA PHE A 476 -12.61 -10.81 -0.94
C PHE A 476 -12.63 -9.30 -0.67
N SER A 477 -13.80 -8.67 -0.78
CA SER A 477 -14.04 -7.41 -0.06
C SER A 477 -14.66 -7.72 1.29
N VAL A 478 -14.66 -6.75 2.22
CA VAL A 478 -15.34 -6.92 3.52
C VAL A 478 -16.83 -7.22 3.33
N GLN A 479 -17.45 -6.64 2.30
CA GLN A 479 -18.83 -6.94 1.91
C GLN A 479 -19.04 -8.40 1.48
N SER A 480 -18.03 -9.05 0.92
CA SER A 480 -18.16 -10.36 0.27
C SER A 480 -17.38 -11.50 0.94
N ILE A 481 -16.82 -11.29 2.13
CA ILE A 481 -16.10 -12.34 2.89
C ILE A 481 -16.97 -13.60 3.02
N ASP A 482 -16.39 -14.72 2.60
CA ASP A 482 -16.94 -16.06 2.79
C ASP A 482 -15.87 -17.00 3.41
N ILE A 483 -16.16 -17.52 4.59
CA ILE A 483 -15.28 -18.44 5.33
C ILE A 483 -15.75 -19.90 5.29
N ALA A 484 -16.85 -20.22 4.60
CA ALA A 484 -17.47 -21.56 4.64
C ALA A 484 -16.50 -22.68 4.20
N GLN A 485 -15.60 -22.39 3.25
CA GLN A 485 -14.57 -23.32 2.75
C GLN A 485 -13.14 -22.79 2.98
N ALA A 486 -12.98 -21.74 3.79
CA ALA A 486 -11.69 -21.10 4.00
C ALA A 486 -10.77 -21.93 4.91
N GLY A 487 -9.49 -22.05 4.57
CA GLY A 487 -8.45 -22.59 5.45
C GLY A 487 -8.03 -21.61 6.56
N THR A 488 -7.33 -22.09 7.59
CA THR A 488 -6.88 -21.24 8.72
C THR A 488 -5.96 -20.10 8.29
N GLY A 489 -5.09 -20.30 7.29
CA GLY A 489 -4.25 -19.26 6.72
C GLY A 489 -5.05 -18.12 6.08
N LEU A 490 -6.10 -18.44 5.30
CA LEU A 490 -6.98 -17.45 4.68
C LEU A 490 -7.76 -16.66 5.74
N ILE A 491 -8.23 -17.31 6.80
CA ILE A 491 -8.96 -16.63 7.89
C ILE A 491 -8.05 -15.62 8.61
N SER A 492 -6.78 -15.96 8.85
CA SER A 492 -5.80 -15.02 9.40
C SER A 492 -5.61 -13.80 8.49
N SER A 493 -5.52 -14.00 7.17
CA SER A 493 -5.44 -12.89 6.21
C SER A 493 -6.71 -12.05 6.17
N LEU A 494 -7.90 -12.67 6.29
CA LEU A 494 -9.18 -11.96 6.39
C LEU A 494 -9.28 -11.11 7.66
N ILE A 495 -8.74 -11.58 8.79
CA ILE A 495 -8.65 -10.78 10.03
C ILE A 495 -7.81 -9.52 9.78
N ASN A 496 -6.63 -9.66 9.18
CA ASN A 496 -5.75 -8.53 8.84
C ASN A 496 -6.42 -7.56 7.86
N GLN A 497 -7.15 -8.08 6.86
CA GLN A 497 -7.94 -7.25 5.94
C GLN A 497 -8.99 -6.42 6.69
N VAL A 498 -9.78 -7.04 7.57
CA VAL A 498 -10.80 -6.34 8.36
C VAL A 498 -10.16 -5.30 9.28
N GLU A 499 -9.00 -5.57 9.87
CA GLU A 499 -8.22 -4.59 10.65
C GLU A 499 -7.78 -3.40 9.79
N GLY A 500 -7.31 -3.64 8.56
CA GLY A 500 -6.99 -2.57 7.62
C GLY A 500 -8.21 -1.70 7.27
N VAL A 501 -9.38 -2.32 7.08
CA VAL A 501 -10.63 -1.59 6.82
C VAL A 501 -11.07 -0.79 8.03
N ILE A 502 -10.96 -1.35 9.25
CA ILE A 502 -11.23 -0.62 10.51
C ILE A 502 -10.36 0.63 10.60
N ALA A 503 -9.07 0.55 10.26
CA ALA A 503 -8.17 1.70 10.26
C ALA A 503 -8.61 2.77 9.24
N ARG A 504 -8.98 2.38 8.01
CA ARG A 504 -9.47 3.33 6.99
C ARG A 504 -10.80 3.98 7.38
N VAL A 505 -11.73 3.21 7.96
CA VAL A 505 -12.99 3.74 8.47
C VAL A 505 -12.73 4.70 9.63
N THR A 506 -11.78 4.39 10.52
CA THR A 506 -11.39 5.30 11.60
C THR A 506 -10.82 6.63 11.07
N ASP A 507 -9.98 6.60 10.03
CA ASP A 507 -9.47 7.81 9.35
C ASP A 507 -10.61 8.63 8.72
N ALA A 508 -11.54 7.98 8.03
CA ALA A 508 -12.74 8.63 7.49
C ALA A 508 -13.59 9.29 8.60
N GLY A 509 -13.75 8.62 9.74
CA GLY A 509 -14.39 9.18 10.94
C GLY A 509 -13.64 10.39 11.51
N ALA A 510 -12.31 10.35 11.54
CA ALA A 510 -11.49 11.48 11.99
C ALA A 510 -11.64 12.71 11.08
N LYS A 511 -11.69 12.51 9.74
CA LYS A 511 -11.94 13.57 8.76
C LYS A 511 -13.32 14.21 8.94
N LEU A 512 -14.37 13.40 9.11
CA LEU A 512 -15.72 13.90 9.40
C LEU A 512 -15.78 14.62 10.76
N GLY A 513 -15.08 14.12 11.79
CA GLY A 513 -15.01 14.77 13.09
C GLY A 513 -14.29 16.13 13.06
N ALA A 514 -13.20 16.22 12.30
CA ALA A 514 -12.49 17.48 12.06
C ALA A 514 -13.39 18.49 11.33
N ALA A 515 -14.11 18.04 10.29
CA ALA A 515 -15.08 18.86 9.59
C ALA A 515 -16.25 19.32 10.47
N SER A 516 -16.80 18.43 11.31
CA SER A 516 -17.87 18.77 12.27
C SER A 516 -17.39 19.85 13.24
N THR A 517 -16.18 19.71 13.79
CA THR A 517 -15.57 20.70 14.69
C THR A 517 -15.39 22.05 13.99
N GLN A 518 -14.90 22.04 12.75
CA GLN A 518 -14.70 23.26 11.96
C GLN A 518 -16.04 23.95 11.66
N VAL A 519 -17.04 23.20 11.20
CA VAL A 519 -18.40 23.72 10.91
C VAL A 519 -19.06 24.26 12.17
N GLY A 520 -18.95 23.56 13.30
CA GLY A 520 -19.45 24.01 14.60
C GLY A 520 -18.81 25.33 15.05
N GLY A 521 -17.48 25.44 14.93
CA GLY A 521 -16.74 26.68 15.23
C GLY A 521 -17.17 27.85 14.35
N GLN A 522 -17.32 27.63 13.04
CA GLN A 522 -17.77 28.66 12.09
C GLN A 522 -19.21 29.11 12.37
N ARG A 523 -20.11 28.17 12.69
CA ARG A 523 -21.50 28.50 13.07
C ARG A 523 -21.55 29.38 14.31
N ALA A 524 -20.73 29.09 15.33
CA ALA A 524 -20.63 29.91 16.54
C ALA A 524 -20.03 31.31 16.26
N PHE A 525 -19.02 31.39 15.40
CA PHE A 525 -18.44 32.64 14.95
C PHE A 525 -19.47 33.51 14.20
N LEU A 526 -20.19 32.95 13.23
CA LEU A 526 -21.23 33.66 12.49
C LEU A 526 -22.36 34.13 13.39
N ASP A 527 -22.80 33.31 14.36
CA ASP A 527 -23.81 33.73 15.34
C ASP A 527 -23.34 34.95 16.15
N THR A 528 -22.07 34.95 16.57
CA THR A 528 -21.47 36.07 17.30
C THR A 528 -21.34 37.32 16.42
N LEU A 529 -20.90 37.16 15.17
CA LEU A 529 -20.75 38.24 14.20
C LEU A 529 -22.10 38.89 13.87
N MET A 530 -23.13 38.08 13.58
CA MET A 530 -24.48 38.59 13.34
C MET A 530 -25.02 39.36 14.54
N LYS A 531 -24.85 38.84 15.77
CA LYS A 531 -25.25 39.54 17.01
C LYS A 531 -24.49 40.85 17.19
N ALA A 532 -23.19 40.89 16.87
CA ALA A 532 -22.40 42.12 16.93
C ALA A 532 -22.88 43.16 15.90
N ASN A 533 -23.16 42.73 14.67
CA ASN A 533 -23.70 43.58 13.61
C ASN A 533 -25.09 44.11 13.97
N VAL A 534 -25.97 43.30 14.57
CA VAL A 534 -27.29 43.75 15.07
C VAL A 534 -27.13 44.84 16.14
N ARG A 535 -26.19 44.69 17.07
CA ARG A 535 -25.90 45.74 18.07
C ARG A 535 -25.34 47.02 17.44
N ALA A 536 -24.40 46.88 16.49
CA ALA A 536 -23.82 48.01 15.78
C ALA A 536 -24.88 48.76 14.94
N LEU A 537 -25.78 48.03 14.30
CA LEU A 537 -26.97 48.58 13.64
C LEU A 537 -27.82 49.37 14.63
N GLY A 538 -28.14 48.79 15.79
CA GLY A 538 -28.98 49.48 16.77
C GLY A 538 -28.39 50.81 17.26
N ILE A 539 -27.07 50.86 17.48
CA ILE A 539 -26.39 52.12 17.83
C ILE A 539 -26.53 53.17 16.71
N LEU A 540 -26.50 52.73 15.45
CA LEU A 540 -26.49 53.62 14.30
C LEU A 540 -27.88 54.19 13.99
N VAL A 541 -28.91 53.35 14.02
CA VAL A 541 -30.23 53.67 13.46
C VAL A 541 -31.39 53.57 14.44
N ASP A 542 -31.25 52.93 15.61
CA ASP A 542 -32.38 52.79 16.53
C ASP A 542 -32.61 54.09 17.31
N ALA A 543 -33.88 54.34 17.62
CA ALA A 543 -34.30 55.42 18.50
C ALA A 543 -34.37 54.92 19.94
N ASP A 544 -33.93 55.74 20.90
CA ASP A 544 -34.24 55.50 22.31
C ASP A 544 -35.72 55.82 22.53
N ILE A 545 -36.54 54.78 22.71
CA ILE A 545 -37.98 54.91 22.84
C ILE A 545 -38.35 55.69 24.11
N GLU A 546 -37.57 55.59 25.18
CA GLU A 546 -37.86 56.29 26.43
C GLU A 546 -37.58 57.79 26.30
N GLU A 547 -36.47 58.15 25.65
CA GLU A 547 -36.17 59.55 25.33
C GLU A 547 -37.20 60.14 24.37
N GLU A 548 -37.49 59.44 23.25
CA GLU A 548 -38.45 59.93 22.25
C GLU A 548 -39.87 59.98 22.82
N SER A 549 -40.29 59.04 23.67
CA SER A 549 -41.59 59.06 24.37
C SER A 549 -41.73 60.26 25.31
N THR A 550 -40.67 60.57 26.05
CA THR A 550 -40.62 61.77 26.91
C THR A 550 -40.68 63.03 26.06
N ARG A 551 -39.94 63.05 24.94
CA ARG A 551 -39.94 64.16 23.99
C ARG A 551 -41.31 64.36 23.33
N LEU A 552 -42.01 63.27 22.97
CA LEU A 552 -43.35 63.32 22.39
C LEU A 552 -44.33 64.02 23.33
N LYS A 553 -44.33 63.62 24.61
CA LYS A 553 -45.20 64.23 25.64
C LYS A 553 -44.87 65.71 25.84
N ALA A 554 -43.58 66.06 25.85
CA ALA A 554 -43.15 67.46 25.94
C ALA A 554 -43.62 68.28 24.72
N LEU A 555 -43.49 67.74 23.51
CA LEU A 555 -43.93 68.39 22.28
C LEU A 555 -45.46 68.53 22.20
N GLN A 556 -46.22 67.52 22.66
CA GLN A 556 -47.67 67.60 22.77
C GLN A 556 -48.09 68.73 23.72
N THR A 557 -47.39 68.85 24.85
CA THR A 557 -47.62 69.96 25.80
C THR A 557 -47.26 71.32 25.18
N GLN A 558 -46.13 71.41 24.46
CA GLN A 558 -45.73 72.62 23.74
C GLN A 558 -46.72 72.99 22.64
N GLN A 559 -47.30 72.02 21.93
CA GLN A 559 -48.33 72.26 20.92
C GLN A 559 -49.59 72.87 21.54
N GLN A 560 -50.04 72.35 22.69
CA GLN A 560 -51.17 72.90 23.43
C GLN A 560 -50.91 74.35 23.87
N LEU A 561 -49.71 74.63 24.41
CA LEU A 561 -49.29 75.99 24.79
C LEU A 561 -49.15 76.93 23.58
N ALA A 562 -48.64 76.45 22.45
CA ALA A 562 -48.51 77.23 21.22
C ALA A 562 -49.86 77.55 20.59
N LEU A 563 -50.83 76.63 20.64
CA LEU A 563 -52.22 76.89 20.25
C LEU A 563 -52.87 77.93 21.17
N GLN A 564 -52.60 77.86 22.47
CA GLN A 564 -53.06 78.86 23.44
C GLN A 564 -52.42 80.23 23.17
N ALA A 565 -51.12 80.29 22.89
CA ALA A 565 -50.41 81.52 22.54
C ALA A 565 -50.89 82.12 21.21
N LEU A 566 -51.18 81.29 20.20
CA LEU A 566 -51.78 81.73 18.93
C LEU A 566 -53.19 82.29 19.15
N SER A 567 -54.00 81.66 20.01
CA SER A 567 -55.31 82.17 20.42
C SER A 567 -55.18 83.52 21.13
N ILE A 568 -54.25 83.67 22.07
CA ILE A 568 -53.97 84.94 22.77
C ILE A 568 -53.48 86.02 21.79
N ALA A 569 -52.60 85.69 20.85
CA ALA A 569 -52.09 86.63 19.84
C ALA A 569 -53.17 87.10 18.84
N ASN A 570 -54.17 86.25 18.57
CA ASN A 570 -55.35 86.61 17.79
C ASN A 570 -56.34 87.47 18.58
N VAL A 571 -56.59 87.12 19.85
CA VAL A 571 -57.48 87.88 20.74
C VAL A 571 -56.91 89.25 21.08
N SER A 572 -55.61 89.38 21.36
CA SER A 572 -54.97 90.67 21.66
C SER A 572 -55.06 91.65 20.49
N SER A 573 -54.98 91.15 19.26
CA SER A 573 -55.18 91.95 18.05
C SER A 573 -56.64 92.41 17.88
N GLN A 574 -57.61 91.59 18.32
CA GLN A 574 -59.03 91.96 18.35
C GLN A 574 -59.33 93.00 19.44
N THR A 575 -58.70 92.89 20.62
CA THR A 575 -58.84 93.87 21.71
C THR A 575 -58.30 95.25 21.30
N ILE A 576 -57.19 95.29 20.56
CA ILE A 576 -56.67 96.54 19.97
C ILE A 576 -57.64 97.11 18.93
N LEU A 577 -58.23 96.28 18.06
CA LEU A 577 -59.27 96.71 17.12
C LEU A 577 -60.53 97.27 17.81
N THR A 578 -60.92 96.73 18.97
CA THR A 578 -62.04 97.28 19.75
C THR A 578 -61.72 98.63 20.40
N LEU A 579 -60.45 98.86 20.77
CA LEU A 579 -59.98 100.14 21.33
C LEU A 579 -59.88 101.27 20.28
N PHE A 580 -59.69 100.93 19.00
CA PHE A 580 -59.72 101.88 17.88
C PHE A 580 -61.11 102.05 17.24
N ARG A 581 -62.11 101.29 17.69
CA ARG A 581 -63.52 101.39 17.27
C ARG A 581 -64.42 102.12 18.27
N GLN A 582 -63.89 102.45 19.45
CA GLN A 582 -64.42 103.49 20.34
C GLN A 582 -63.76 104.82 19.98
#